data_AF-A0A6L9IWF4-F1
#
_entry.id   AF-A0A6L9IWF4-F1
#
_cell.length_a   1.000
_cell.length_b   1.000
_cell.length_c   1.000
_cell.angle_alpha   90.00
_cell.angle_beta   90.00
_cell.angle_gamma   90.00
#
_symmetry.space_group_name_H-M   'P 1'
#
loop_
_entity.id
_entity.type
_entity.pdbx_description
1 polymer ?
#
loop_
_entity_poly.entity_id
_entity_poly.type
_entity_poly.pdbx_seq_one_letter_code
_entity_poly.pdbx_strand_id
1 'polypeptide(L)'
;MNPKSIGAALVILAIVLVIVGLLMMAVIVPGMKQFPDDVDTTRQYRSLAPMTLFAEIPDPRSEDPENPDSMFAPLTLDVILERNFKTEEVDGELALVSETQMLRLAPDAEPLPLLPNTAPGDPLPEADGEDRVVAKTYVLNRETMEHVDELPTNWNREEVNDARVSEFRRGLVLGWPIEPEEEDYTGWSDDYQDTVPMVYQGLVEDHRGTGVDTYYFTSTSAGYDETLFTDDPGGVVATTPMYTRDMDDLRKVEWAEELGFPDRLRDDEIYALMMADEESRASIEALNGGLTLIGLDTLDDYLPNIDVVYYYDYFGEYWVEVDTGVMIDTRKREIRQVALAPEARADIEEETVDFAEKVGEAYSEQVLLPWQAALISEEDMGRVLLSITRYGVTVDGVVVDGEIVVPGYDPNTCFPTFTAVSGAPDNPFVRDEVAYMCGVLRMLTPAQVRGAPKLPQMLTFMTAQAMAGDDPQTESGPTLLLDPYSTLIAGYGMAVDGFVQQINHMTVFRLEYEATDESVEDAKEDSEDAIAQFRLYGTYVPIGLIILGVLFGGGGVYFLAKNPEAEIDAPLSEETGDDA
;
A
#
# COMPACT_ATOMS: atom_id res chain seq x y z
N MET A 1 23.92 75.82 12.97
CA MET A 1 22.99 75.58 11.83
C MET A 1 21.71 76.35 12.08
N ASN A 2 21.07 76.86 11.03
CA ASN A 2 19.78 77.57 11.15
C ASN A 2 18.70 76.54 11.57
N PRO A 3 17.80 76.84 12.53
CA PRO A 3 16.71 75.93 12.91
C PRO A 3 15.88 75.47 11.70
N LYS A 4 15.74 76.32 10.67
CA LYS A 4 15.06 75.95 9.42
C LYS A 4 15.82 74.90 8.61
N SER A 5 17.15 74.96 8.57
CA SER A 5 17.96 73.95 7.86
C SER A 5 17.94 72.61 8.58
N ILE A 6 17.89 72.62 9.92
CA ILE A 6 17.73 71.39 10.71
C ILE A 6 16.34 70.79 10.48
N GLY A 7 15.28 71.61 10.55
CA GLY A 7 13.91 71.16 10.29
C GLY A 7 13.73 70.55 8.90
N ALA A 8 14.28 71.19 7.86
CA ALA A 8 14.25 70.65 6.50
C ALA A 8 14.98 69.30 6.37
N ALA A 9 16.16 69.16 7.00
CA ALA A 9 16.90 67.90 6.99
C ALA A 9 16.12 66.76 7.67
N LEU A 10 15.43 67.05 8.78
CA LEU A 10 14.59 66.07 9.48
C LEU A 10 13.38 65.63 8.63
N VAL A 11 12.73 66.55 7.92
CA VAL A 11 11.62 66.19 7.01
C VAL A 11 12.10 65.32 5.84
N ILE A 12 13.27 65.60 5.27
CA ILE A 12 13.85 64.76 4.21
C ILE A 12 14.16 63.36 4.74
N LEU A 13 14.84 63.27 5.90
CA LEU A 13 15.13 61.99 6.54
C LEU A 13 13.86 61.19 6.82
N ALA A 14 12.81 61.86 7.31
CA ALA A 14 11.50 61.27 7.54
C ALA A 14 10.91 60.63 6.29
N ILE A 15 10.91 61.36 5.18
CA ILE A 15 10.41 60.87 3.89
C ILE A 15 11.24 59.66 3.43
N VAL A 16 12.57 59.73 3.54
CA VAL A 16 13.45 58.61 3.19
C VAL A 16 13.13 57.37 4.02
N LEU A 17 12.97 57.50 5.33
CA LEU A 17 12.66 56.36 6.21
C LEU A 17 11.32 55.72 5.87
N VAL A 18 10.28 56.52 5.59
CA VAL A 18 8.97 55.99 5.16
C VAL A 18 9.09 55.29 3.81
N ILE A 19 9.78 55.90 2.84
CA ILE A 19 9.99 55.29 1.52
C ILE A 19 10.75 53.97 1.64
N VAL A 20 11.82 53.93 2.45
CA VAL A 20 12.59 52.69 2.66
C VAL A 20 11.71 51.63 3.32
N GLY A 21 10.95 51.96 4.36
CA GLY A 21 10.02 51.01 5.00
C GLY A 21 8.99 50.44 4.01
N LEU A 22 8.40 51.30 3.17
CA LEU A 22 7.46 50.86 2.13
C LEU A 22 8.14 50.01 1.04
N LEU A 23 9.36 50.36 0.63
CA LEU A 23 10.14 49.58 -0.35
C LEU A 23 10.52 48.20 0.21
N MET A 24 10.85 48.10 1.50
CA MET A 24 11.10 46.81 2.14
C MET A 24 9.85 45.92 2.08
N MET A 25 8.67 46.45 2.42
CA MET A 25 7.40 45.70 2.31
C MET A 25 7.06 45.31 0.87
N ALA A 26 7.35 46.16 -0.11
CA ALA A 26 6.95 45.94 -1.49
C ALA A 26 7.91 45.05 -2.30
N VAL A 27 9.18 44.95 -1.89
CA VAL A 27 10.23 44.25 -2.67
C VAL A 27 10.91 43.15 -1.86
N ILE A 28 11.28 43.42 -0.61
CA ILE A 28 12.01 42.44 0.20
C ILE A 28 11.08 41.36 0.71
N VAL A 29 9.87 41.70 1.15
CA VAL A 29 8.92 40.69 1.69
C VAL A 29 8.51 39.66 0.64
N PRO A 30 8.06 40.04 -0.57
CA PRO A 30 7.80 39.04 -1.61
C PRO A 30 9.06 38.24 -1.96
N GLY A 31 10.23 38.88 -2.01
CA GLY A 31 11.49 38.20 -2.27
C GLY A 31 11.99 37.27 -1.15
N MET A 32 11.38 37.31 0.05
CA MET A 32 11.60 36.33 1.12
C MET A 32 10.53 35.23 1.12
N LYS A 33 9.35 35.49 0.55
CA LYS A 33 8.26 34.51 0.38
C LYS A 33 8.50 33.60 -0.83
N GLN A 34 9.71 33.09 -0.92
CA GLN A 34 10.10 32.13 -1.95
C GLN A 34 11.11 31.16 -1.34
N PHE A 35 11.19 29.94 -1.89
CA PHE A 35 12.15 28.92 -1.51
C PHE A 35 13.58 29.51 -1.42
N PRO A 36 14.31 29.32 -0.31
CA PRO A 36 15.62 29.94 -0.12
C PRO A 36 16.64 29.55 -1.20
N ASP A 37 17.62 30.41 -1.47
CA ASP A 37 18.67 30.15 -2.47
C ASP A 37 19.85 29.32 -1.93
N ASP A 38 19.83 29.01 -0.63
CA ASP A 38 20.91 28.37 0.11
C ASP A 38 20.46 27.18 0.97
N VAL A 39 19.31 26.56 0.64
CA VAL A 39 18.86 25.34 1.33
C VAL A 39 19.93 24.25 1.18
N ASP A 40 20.36 23.68 2.30
CA ASP A 40 21.15 22.45 2.40
C ASP A 40 20.74 21.77 3.71
N THR A 41 19.69 20.95 3.64
CA THR A 41 19.08 20.33 4.81
C THR A 41 19.00 18.83 4.63
N THR A 42 19.22 18.10 5.71
CA THR A 42 19.16 16.64 5.73
C THR A 42 18.04 16.22 6.66
N ARG A 43 17.14 15.38 6.16
CA ARG A 43 16.04 14.78 6.92
C ARG A 43 16.20 13.27 6.97
N GLN A 44 15.93 12.71 8.13
CA GLN A 44 15.96 11.29 8.37
C GLN A 44 14.53 10.79 8.63
N TYR A 45 14.24 9.64 8.06
CA TYR A 45 12.98 8.94 8.22
C TYR A 45 13.28 7.54 8.73
N ARG A 46 12.54 7.10 9.74
CA ARG A 46 12.66 5.75 10.28
C ARG A 46 11.52 4.90 9.77
N SER A 47 11.84 3.67 9.36
CA SER A 47 10.81 2.68 9.04
C SER A 47 10.08 2.25 10.31
N LEU A 48 8.75 2.32 10.29
CA LEU A 48 7.88 1.83 11.36
C LEU A 48 7.48 0.37 11.15
N ALA A 49 7.57 -0.13 9.91
CA ALA A 49 7.17 -1.48 9.54
C ALA A 49 8.35 -2.33 9.04
N PRO A 50 8.27 -3.66 9.15
CA PRO A 50 9.19 -4.55 8.45
C PRO A 50 9.18 -4.23 6.95
N MET A 51 10.35 -3.92 6.40
CA MET A 51 10.52 -4.00 4.96
C MET A 51 10.54 -5.49 4.58
N THR A 52 9.41 -6.04 4.15
CA THR A 52 9.38 -7.39 3.60
C THR A 52 10.03 -7.35 2.23
N LEU A 53 11.35 -7.54 2.19
CA LEU A 53 12.09 -7.82 0.97
C LEU A 53 12.01 -9.32 0.72
N PHE A 54 11.44 -9.71 -0.42
CA PHE A 54 11.68 -11.04 -0.99
C PHE A 54 13.12 -11.03 -1.50
N ALA A 55 14.07 -11.24 -0.60
CA ALA A 55 15.45 -11.43 -0.98
C ALA A 55 15.55 -12.66 -1.89
N GLU A 56 16.46 -12.58 -2.86
CA GLU A 56 16.79 -13.61 -3.84
C GLU A 56 16.64 -15.01 -3.24
N ILE A 57 15.64 -15.76 -3.73
CA ILE A 57 15.36 -17.13 -3.32
C ILE A 57 16.66 -17.91 -3.49
N PRO A 58 17.29 -18.40 -2.42
CA PRO A 58 18.49 -19.23 -2.55
C PRO A 58 18.15 -20.38 -3.50
N ASP A 59 18.99 -20.65 -4.49
CA ASP A 59 18.78 -21.74 -5.46
C ASP A 59 18.22 -22.97 -4.71
N PRO A 60 16.98 -23.42 -5.00
CA PRO A 60 16.36 -24.54 -4.30
C PRO A 60 17.16 -25.84 -4.44
N ARG A 61 18.20 -25.86 -5.29
CA ARG A 61 19.18 -26.94 -5.43
C ARG A 61 20.42 -26.78 -4.54
N SER A 62 20.53 -25.73 -3.73
CA SER A 62 21.63 -25.61 -2.77
C SER A 62 21.53 -26.76 -1.76
N GLU A 63 22.61 -27.55 -1.65
CA GLU A 63 22.64 -28.86 -0.97
C GLU A 63 22.53 -28.80 0.57
N ASP A 64 22.01 -27.70 1.14
CA ASP A 64 21.74 -27.58 2.58
C ASP A 64 20.21 -27.56 2.87
N PRO A 65 19.53 -28.73 2.75
CA PRO A 65 18.09 -28.87 2.90
C PRO A 65 17.58 -28.78 4.35
N GLU A 66 18.44 -28.46 5.33
CA GLU A 66 18.08 -28.56 6.75
C GLU A 66 17.39 -27.30 7.34
N ASN A 67 17.13 -26.24 6.56
CA ASN A 67 16.43 -25.06 7.09
C ASN A 67 15.41 -24.39 6.14
N PRO A 68 14.28 -25.06 5.80
CA PRO A 68 13.19 -24.47 5.03
C PRO A 68 12.58 -23.21 5.68
N ASP A 69 12.76 -23.02 6.98
CA ASP A 69 12.24 -21.85 7.72
C ASP A 69 13.03 -20.55 7.44
N SER A 70 14.21 -20.64 6.78
CA SER A 70 15.02 -19.47 6.44
C SER A 70 14.66 -18.81 5.10
N MET A 71 13.75 -19.41 4.33
CA MET A 71 13.54 -19.01 2.94
C MET A 71 12.60 -17.79 2.79
N PHE A 72 11.78 -17.47 3.80
CA PHE A 72 10.79 -16.38 3.72
C PHE A 72 10.50 -15.68 5.05
N ALA A 73 11.42 -15.73 6.02
CA ALA A 73 11.21 -14.96 7.25
C ALA A 73 11.13 -13.47 6.87
N PRO A 74 9.99 -12.77 7.12
CA PRO A 74 9.88 -11.35 6.84
C PRO A 74 11.00 -10.66 7.58
N LEU A 75 11.96 -10.13 6.82
CA LEU A 75 13.14 -9.53 7.38
C LEU A 75 12.72 -8.15 7.91
N THR A 76 12.35 -8.07 9.19
CA THR A 76 12.08 -6.79 9.83
C THR A 76 13.38 -6.02 9.96
N LEU A 77 13.70 -5.24 8.94
CA LEU A 77 14.81 -4.30 8.97
C LEU A 77 14.31 -2.95 9.46
N ASP A 78 14.87 -2.48 10.57
CA ASP A 78 14.78 -1.07 10.94
C ASP A 78 15.68 -0.32 9.95
N VAL A 79 15.09 0.39 9.01
CA VAL A 79 15.83 1.18 8.02
C VAL A 79 15.66 2.66 8.28
N ILE A 80 16.73 3.41 8.03
CA ILE A 80 16.76 4.86 8.04
C ILE A 80 16.91 5.31 6.60
N LEU A 81 15.93 6.05 6.11
CA LEU A 81 16.02 6.78 4.86
C LEU A 81 16.53 8.18 5.19
N GLU A 82 17.67 8.57 4.65
CA GLU A 82 18.22 9.92 4.73
C GLU A 82 17.98 10.61 3.39
N ARG A 83 17.41 11.82 3.42
CA ARG A 83 17.19 12.68 2.26
C ARG A 83 17.91 14.00 2.52
N ASN A 84 18.90 14.33 1.71
CA ASN A 84 19.54 15.65 1.73
C ASN A 84 19.03 16.45 0.53
N PHE A 85 18.54 17.66 0.79
CA PHE A 85 18.03 18.59 -0.20
C PHE A 85 18.93 19.81 -0.26
N LYS A 86 19.35 20.17 -1.46
CA LYS A 86 20.28 21.26 -1.67
C LYS A 86 19.87 22.14 -2.84
N THR A 87 19.89 23.46 -2.65
CA THR A 87 19.74 24.41 -3.75
C THR A 87 21.07 24.54 -4.47
N GLU A 88 21.09 24.16 -5.74
CA GLU A 88 22.29 24.22 -6.58
C GLU A 88 22.42 25.58 -7.27
N GLU A 89 21.32 26.08 -7.84
CA GLU A 89 21.30 27.36 -8.54
C GLU A 89 19.91 28.01 -8.47
N VAL A 90 19.87 29.34 -8.55
CA VAL A 90 18.63 30.12 -8.62
C VAL A 90 18.70 31.11 -9.79
N ASP A 91 17.61 31.19 -10.55
CA ASP A 91 17.40 32.25 -11.55
C ASP A 91 16.00 32.85 -11.41
N GLY A 92 15.94 34.03 -10.78
CA GLY A 92 14.69 34.72 -10.48
C GLY A 92 13.79 33.89 -9.57
N GLU A 93 12.64 33.49 -10.10
CA GLU A 93 11.61 32.69 -9.42
C GLU A 93 11.87 31.18 -9.51
N LEU A 94 12.93 30.73 -10.19
CA LEU A 94 13.24 29.32 -10.35
C LEU A 94 14.42 28.89 -9.47
N ALA A 95 14.34 27.69 -8.91
CA ALA A 95 15.43 27.04 -8.20
C ALA A 95 15.70 25.65 -8.80
N LEU A 96 16.99 25.37 -9.02
CA LEU A 96 17.51 24.04 -9.30
C LEU A 96 17.84 23.41 -7.95
N VAL A 97 17.13 22.36 -7.58
CA VAL A 97 17.26 21.68 -6.30
C VAL A 97 17.74 20.26 -6.56
N SER A 98 18.83 19.85 -5.93
CA SER A 98 19.26 18.47 -5.89
C SER A 98 18.72 17.79 -4.62
N GLU A 99 18.41 16.51 -4.75
CA GLU A 99 18.11 15.64 -3.62
C GLU A 99 18.99 14.42 -3.70
N THR A 100 19.62 14.05 -2.60
CA THR A 100 20.31 12.77 -2.47
C THR A 100 19.59 11.91 -1.44
N GLN A 101 19.26 10.68 -1.81
CA GLN A 101 18.63 9.70 -0.93
C GLN A 101 19.59 8.57 -0.61
N MET A 102 19.64 8.18 0.66
CA MET A 102 20.43 7.06 1.17
C MET A 102 19.58 6.21 2.10
N LEU A 103 19.63 4.88 1.93
CA LEU A 103 18.98 3.94 2.84
C LEU A 103 20.03 3.25 3.71
N ARG A 104 19.81 3.13 5.02
CA ARG A 104 20.75 2.51 5.97
C ARG A 104 19.99 1.58 6.93
N LEU A 105 20.65 0.54 7.46
CA LEU A 105 20.08 -0.34 8.51
C LEU A 105 20.15 0.24 9.94
N ALA A 106 20.97 1.26 10.13
CA ALA A 106 21.17 1.97 11.39
C ALA A 106 21.89 3.30 11.07
N PRO A 107 21.88 4.30 11.98
CA PRO A 107 22.53 5.59 11.71
C PRO A 107 24.01 5.44 11.32
N ASP A 108 24.71 4.50 11.97
CA ASP A 108 26.13 4.24 11.75
C ASP A 108 26.40 3.08 10.76
N ALA A 109 25.36 2.50 10.15
CA ALA A 109 25.53 1.40 9.20
C ALA A 109 25.97 1.91 7.83
N GLU A 110 26.73 1.07 7.13
CA GLU A 110 27.00 1.25 5.71
C GLU A 110 25.67 1.39 4.93
N PRO A 111 25.58 2.31 3.96
CA PRO A 111 24.38 2.43 3.14
C PRO A 111 24.06 1.11 2.45
N LEU A 112 22.77 0.81 2.36
CA LEU A 112 22.26 -0.25 1.51
C LEU A 112 22.25 0.26 0.06
N PRO A 113 22.48 -0.62 -0.93
CA PRO A 113 22.26 -0.26 -2.32
C PRO A 113 20.77 0.09 -2.51
N LEU A 114 20.50 1.33 -2.90
CA LEU A 114 19.21 1.71 -3.45
C LEU A 114 19.25 1.37 -4.95
N LEU A 115 18.21 0.74 -5.47
CA LEU A 115 18.09 0.54 -6.92
C LEU A 115 18.07 1.94 -7.58
N PRO A 116 19.02 2.27 -8.47
CA PRO A 116 19.04 3.57 -9.10
C PRO A 116 17.80 3.73 -9.98
N ASN A 117 17.23 4.93 -9.98
CA ASN A 117 16.24 5.37 -10.98
C ASN A 117 16.99 5.60 -12.32
N THR A 118 17.51 4.56 -12.95
CA THR A 118 18.06 4.63 -14.31
C THR A 118 16.91 4.71 -15.32
N ALA A 119 17.13 5.42 -16.42
CA ALA A 119 16.17 5.41 -17.52
C ALA A 119 16.12 4.01 -18.16
N PRO A 120 15.02 3.68 -18.85
CA PRO A 120 14.90 2.39 -19.49
C PRO A 120 16.08 2.01 -20.40
N GLY A 121 16.67 0.85 -20.15
CA GLY A 121 17.79 0.29 -20.94
C GLY A 121 19.21 0.78 -20.60
N ASP A 122 19.39 1.66 -19.61
CA ASP A 122 20.73 2.01 -19.14
C ASP A 122 21.32 0.88 -18.28
N PRO A 123 22.59 0.47 -18.48
CA PRO A 123 23.22 -0.54 -17.65
C PRO A 123 23.24 -0.06 -16.20
N LEU A 124 22.86 -0.93 -15.25
CA LEU A 124 23.07 -0.68 -13.83
C LEU A 124 24.53 -0.28 -13.62
N PRO A 125 24.81 0.87 -12.99
CA PRO A 125 26.18 1.30 -12.78
C PRO A 125 26.95 0.24 -11.98
N GLU A 126 28.23 0.05 -12.33
CA GLU A 126 29.08 -0.93 -11.66
C GLU A 126 29.29 -0.46 -10.23
N ALA A 127 28.73 -1.19 -9.25
CA ALA A 127 28.74 -0.90 -7.82
C ALA A 127 30.14 -0.56 -7.24
N ASP A 128 30.61 0.65 -7.48
CA ASP A 128 31.89 1.20 -7.05
C ASP A 128 31.72 2.04 -5.78
N GLY A 129 30.75 1.69 -4.94
CA GLY A 129 30.53 2.34 -3.64
C GLY A 129 29.89 3.73 -3.72
N GLU A 130 29.98 4.44 -4.84
CA GLU A 130 29.23 5.68 -5.09
C GLU A 130 27.76 5.40 -5.47
N ASP A 131 27.46 4.22 -6.01
CA ASP A 131 26.12 3.76 -6.45
C ASP A 131 25.07 3.51 -5.34
N ARG A 132 25.33 3.91 -4.09
CA ARG A 132 24.39 3.72 -2.98
C ARG A 132 23.53 4.95 -2.68
N VAL A 133 23.71 6.00 -3.48
CA VAL A 133 23.01 7.28 -3.34
C VAL A 133 22.13 7.47 -4.57
N VAL A 134 20.82 7.63 -4.36
CA VAL A 134 19.93 8.06 -5.45
C VAL A 134 19.95 9.58 -5.48
N ALA A 135 20.62 10.13 -6.48
CA ALA A 135 20.59 11.56 -6.75
C ALA A 135 19.43 11.91 -7.69
N LYS A 136 18.67 12.94 -7.34
CA LYS A 136 17.56 13.50 -8.11
C LYS A 136 17.79 14.99 -8.25
N THR A 137 17.29 15.56 -9.33
CA THR A 137 17.31 17.01 -9.51
C THR A 137 15.94 17.49 -9.97
N TYR A 138 15.54 18.63 -9.43
CA TYR A 138 14.25 19.28 -9.68
C TYR A 138 14.49 20.71 -10.12
N VAL A 139 13.65 21.18 -11.03
CA VAL A 139 13.46 22.61 -11.24
C VAL A 139 12.08 22.96 -10.72
N LEU A 140 12.04 23.88 -9.78
CA LEU A 140 10.78 24.31 -9.17
C LEU A 140 10.65 25.82 -9.23
N ASN A 141 9.40 26.28 -9.28
CA ASN A 141 9.07 27.67 -9.01
C ASN A 141 9.12 27.89 -7.49
N ARG A 142 9.91 28.86 -7.04
CA ARG A 142 10.24 29.09 -5.64
C ARG A 142 9.06 29.64 -4.83
N GLU A 143 8.08 30.26 -5.47
CA GLU A 143 6.88 30.77 -4.79
C GLU A 143 5.83 29.66 -4.64
N THR A 144 5.54 28.95 -5.74
CA THR A 144 4.47 27.93 -5.79
C THR A 144 4.94 26.53 -5.41
N MET A 145 6.25 26.28 -5.33
CA MET A 145 6.86 24.97 -5.13
C MET A 145 6.52 23.90 -6.19
N GLU A 146 5.87 24.29 -7.28
CA GLU A 146 5.53 23.42 -8.39
C GLU A 146 6.72 23.18 -9.32
N HIS A 147 6.79 22.00 -9.91
CA HIS A 147 7.76 21.68 -10.96
C HIS A 147 7.59 22.57 -12.20
N VAL A 148 8.71 22.94 -12.83
CA VAL A 148 8.73 23.72 -14.07
C VAL A 148 9.54 23.01 -15.15
N ASP A 149 8.90 22.72 -16.29
CA ASP A 149 9.53 22.05 -17.45
C ASP A 149 10.49 22.97 -18.23
N GLU A 150 10.29 24.29 -18.13
CA GLU A 150 11.06 25.30 -18.86
C GLU A 150 12.32 25.70 -18.09
N LEU A 151 13.48 25.24 -18.57
CA LEU A 151 14.78 25.63 -18.02
C LEU A 151 15.21 27.03 -18.50
N PRO A 152 15.76 27.88 -17.61
CA PRO A 152 16.45 29.10 -17.98
C PRO A 152 17.55 28.87 -19.02
N THR A 153 17.71 29.82 -19.95
CA THR A 153 18.70 29.70 -21.05
C THR A 153 20.16 29.71 -20.59
N ASN A 154 20.42 30.19 -19.37
CA ASN A 154 21.73 30.19 -18.72
C ASN A 154 22.05 28.87 -18.03
N TRP A 155 21.07 28.01 -17.77
CA TRP A 155 21.32 26.68 -17.24
C TRP A 155 21.69 25.75 -18.38
N ASN A 156 22.86 25.13 -18.29
CA ASN A 156 23.33 24.22 -19.32
C ASN A 156 22.47 22.96 -19.30
N ARG A 157 21.56 22.83 -20.27
CA ARG A 157 20.68 21.67 -20.39
C ARG A 157 21.45 20.35 -20.50
N GLU A 158 22.69 20.32 -21.03
CA GLU A 158 23.48 19.08 -20.99
C GLU A 158 23.91 18.72 -19.55
N GLU A 159 24.33 19.68 -18.74
CA GLU A 159 24.70 19.44 -17.33
C GLU A 159 23.48 19.13 -16.46
N VAL A 160 22.34 19.79 -16.74
CA VAL A 160 21.07 19.56 -16.06
C VAL A 160 20.43 18.23 -16.50
N ASN A 161 20.55 17.85 -17.78
CA ASN A 161 20.02 16.58 -18.28
C ASN A 161 20.88 15.39 -17.87
N ASP A 162 22.22 15.54 -17.76
CA ASP A 162 23.08 14.52 -17.14
C ASP A 162 22.67 14.27 -15.68
N ALA A 163 22.12 15.28 -14.99
CA ALA A 163 21.60 15.18 -13.63
C ALA A 163 20.22 14.51 -13.51
N ARG A 164 19.70 13.88 -14.58
CA ARG A 164 18.40 13.19 -14.59
C ARG A 164 17.24 14.07 -14.11
N VAL A 165 17.14 15.30 -14.62
CA VAL A 165 15.89 16.06 -14.49
C VAL A 165 14.79 15.28 -15.21
N SER A 166 13.93 14.63 -14.43
CA SER A 166 12.81 13.85 -14.95
C SER A 166 11.80 14.82 -15.55
N GLU A 167 11.76 14.90 -16.88
CA GLU A 167 10.84 15.72 -17.70
C GLU A 167 9.35 15.36 -17.49
N PHE A 168 9.05 14.42 -16.59
CA PHE A 168 7.69 13.91 -16.35
C PHE A 168 7.08 14.39 -15.04
N ARG A 169 7.86 15.03 -14.14
CA ARG A 169 7.36 15.48 -12.84
C ARG A 169 6.38 16.63 -13.00
N ARG A 170 5.38 16.72 -12.13
CA ARG A 170 4.35 17.77 -12.14
C ARG A 170 3.83 18.05 -10.73
N GLY A 171 3.32 19.26 -10.50
CA GLY A 171 2.80 19.65 -9.18
C GLY A 171 3.91 19.84 -8.14
N LEU A 172 3.55 19.77 -6.86
CA LEU A 172 4.48 19.94 -5.73
C LEU A 172 5.47 18.78 -5.63
N VAL A 173 6.77 19.04 -5.76
CA VAL A 173 7.81 17.98 -5.75
C VAL A 173 8.52 17.81 -4.41
N LEU A 174 8.64 18.90 -3.64
CA LEU A 174 9.49 18.95 -2.44
C LEU A 174 8.71 19.27 -1.17
N GLY A 175 7.75 20.20 -1.27
CA GLY A 175 7.02 20.78 -0.15
C GLY A 175 5.88 21.67 -0.63
N TRP A 176 5.41 22.57 0.24
CA TRP A 176 4.27 23.44 0.00
C TRP A 176 4.70 24.88 -0.27
N PRO A 177 3.89 25.67 -1.00
CA PRO A 177 4.07 27.11 -1.09
C PRO A 177 4.26 27.74 0.29
N ILE A 178 5.00 28.84 0.36
CA ILE A 178 5.08 29.65 1.59
C ILE A 178 3.71 30.26 1.86
N GLU A 179 3.28 30.24 3.12
CA GLU A 179 1.90 30.54 3.53
C GLU A 179 0.89 29.66 2.78
N PRO A 180 0.96 28.31 2.94
CA PRO A 180 0.00 27.42 2.30
C PRO A 180 -1.43 27.82 2.64
N GLU A 181 -2.32 27.78 1.67
CA GLU A 181 -3.75 28.00 1.86
C GLU A 181 -4.48 26.70 2.29
N GLU A 182 -5.65 26.85 2.93
CA GLU A 182 -6.56 25.76 3.34
C GLU A 182 -7.29 25.13 2.14
N GLU A 183 -6.52 24.61 1.17
CA GLU A 183 -7.02 24.01 -0.06
C GLU A 183 -6.27 22.72 -0.42
N ASP A 184 -6.83 21.96 -1.37
CA ASP A 184 -6.19 20.75 -1.87
C ASP A 184 -5.10 21.11 -2.90
N TYR A 185 -3.97 20.42 -2.84
CA TYR A 185 -2.88 20.58 -3.80
C TYR A 185 -2.73 19.35 -4.70
N THR A 186 -2.00 19.50 -5.79
CA THR A 186 -1.52 18.37 -6.59
C THR A 186 -0.03 18.20 -6.33
N GLY A 187 0.37 17.07 -5.76
CA GLY A 187 1.78 16.76 -5.51
C GLY A 187 2.30 15.66 -6.42
N TRP A 188 3.60 15.63 -6.63
CA TRP A 188 4.30 14.53 -7.28
C TRP A 188 4.70 13.48 -6.24
N SER A 189 4.39 12.21 -6.50
CA SER A 189 5.00 11.11 -5.75
C SER A 189 6.08 10.47 -6.62
N ASP A 190 7.35 10.61 -6.21
CA ASP A 190 8.47 9.95 -6.90
C ASP A 190 8.34 8.42 -6.88
N ASP A 191 7.69 7.89 -5.84
CA ASP A 191 7.52 6.46 -5.64
C ASP A 191 6.39 5.91 -6.53
N TYR A 192 5.33 6.71 -6.73
CA TYR A 192 4.24 6.41 -7.67
C TYR A 192 4.55 6.79 -9.13
N GLN A 193 5.52 7.68 -9.34
CA GLN A 193 5.85 8.31 -10.62
C GLN A 193 4.66 8.98 -11.32
N ASP A 194 3.70 9.49 -10.54
CA ASP A 194 2.59 10.31 -11.04
C ASP A 194 2.18 11.34 -9.98
N THR A 195 1.31 12.25 -10.39
CA THR A 195 0.65 13.19 -9.49
C THR A 195 -0.38 12.50 -8.61
N VAL A 196 -0.42 12.91 -7.34
CA VAL A 196 -1.38 12.47 -6.34
C VAL A 196 -2.06 13.70 -5.71
N PRO A 197 -3.36 13.62 -5.37
CA PRO A 197 -4.02 14.69 -4.65
C PRO A 197 -3.45 14.78 -3.22
N MET A 198 -3.17 16.00 -2.77
CA MET A 198 -2.77 16.33 -1.39
C MET A 198 -3.97 17.03 -0.73
N VAL A 199 -4.84 16.25 -0.13
CA VAL A 199 -6.15 16.69 0.38
C VAL A 199 -5.99 17.34 1.75
N TYR A 200 -6.48 18.57 1.91
CA TYR A 200 -6.48 19.29 3.17
C TYR A 200 -7.48 18.67 4.16
N GLN A 201 -7.00 18.31 5.34
CA GLN A 201 -7.80 17.66 6.39
C GLN A 201 -8.13 18.60 7.57
N GLY A 202 -7.40 19.71 7.71
CA GLY A 202 -7.64 20.69 8.76
C GLY A 202 -6.36 21.25 9.40
N LEU A 203 -6.57 22.15 10.36
CA LEU A 203 -5.53 22.69 11.22
C LEU A 203 -5.31 21.78 12.44
N VAL A 204 -4.06 21.43 12.70
CA VAL A 204 -3.60 20.70 13.89
C VAL A 204 -2.73 21.65 14.71
N GLU A 205 -3.28 22.06 15.86
CA GLU A 205 -2.54 22.83 16.86
C GLU A 205 -1.52 21.92 17.55
N ASP A 206 -0.25 22.37 17.63
CA ASP A 206 0.81 21.71 18.41
C ASP A 206 1.04 20.22 18.03
N HIS A 207 1.26 19.94 16.74
CA HIS A 207 1.53 18.57 16.27
C HIS A 207 2.75 18.01 17.01
N ARG A 208 2.57 16.86 17.68
CA ARG A 208 3.59 16.19 18.50
C ARG A 208 4.25 17.05 19.61
N GLY A 209 3.61 18.12 20.07
CA GLY A 209 4.21 18.97 21.11
C GLY A 209 5.31 19.90 20.59
N THR A 210 5.36 20.13 19.27
CA THR A 210 6.34 21.01 18.61
C THR A 210 6.14 22.49 18.96
N GLY A 211 4.93 22.90 19.35
CA GLY A 211 4.58 24.29 19.63
C GLY A 211 4.29 25.13 18.38
N VAL A 212 4.26 24.50 17.20
CA VAL A 212 3.88 25.13 15.92
C VAL A 212 2.52 24.62 15.45
N ASP A 213 1.76 25.51 14.82
CA ASP A 213 0.48 25.17 14.21
C ASP A 213 0.74 24.62 12.81
N THR A 214 0.08 23.51 12.45
CA THR A 214 0.31 22.83 11.17
C THR A 214 -0.99 22.57 10.44
N TYR A 215 -0.97 22.68 9.11
CA TYR A 215 -1.97 22.10 8.26
C TYR A 215 -1.67 20.63 8.03
N TYR A 216 -2.71 19.80 8.18
CA TYR A 216 -2.64 18.37 7.97
C TYR A 216 -3.18 18.03 6.58
N PHE A 217 -2.37 17.34 5.79
CA PHE A 217 -2.72 16.86 4.45
C PHE A 217 -2.60 15.35 4.38
N THR A 218 -3.47 14.74 3.58
CA THR A 218 -3.39 13.32 3.23
C THR A 218 -3.28 13.14 1.72
N SER A 219 -2.57 12.12 1.28
CA SER A 219 -2.46 11.75 -0.12
C SER A 219 -2.64 10.25 -0.33
N THR A 220 -3.26 9.88 -1.44
CA THR A 220 -3.56 8.49 -1.80
C THR A 220 -3.30 8.24 -3.27
N SER A 221 -2.87 7.02 -3.62
CA SER A 221 -2.87 6.55 -5.00
C SER A 221 -4.30 6.51 -5.55
N ALA A 222 -4.45 6.58 -6.88
CA ALA A 222 -5.74 6.33 -7.52
C ALA A 222 -6.10 4.84 -7.36
N GLY A 223 -6.94 4.53 -6.36
CA GLY A 223 -7.34 3.15 -6.05
C GLY A 223 -6.90 2.65 -4.67
N TYR A 224 -6.35 3.54 -3.83
CA TYR A 224 -6.02 3.23 -2.43
C TYR A 224 -7.20 2.59 -1.70
N ASP A 225 -6.92 1.46 -1.04
CA ASP A 225 -7.88 0.75 -0.20
C ASP A 225 -7.29 0.54 1.19
N GLU A 226 -7.82 1.28 2.18
CA GLU A 226 -7.38 1.21 3.56
C GLU A 226 -7.47 -0.21 4.15
N THR A 227 -8.35 -1.07 3.60
CA THR A 227 -8.53 -2.44 4.10
C THR A 227 -7.32 -3.34 3.82
N LEU A 228 -6.54 -3.05 2.76
CA LEU A 228 -5.27 -3.74 2.48
C LEU A 228 -4.19 -3.54 3.56
N PHE A 229 -4.41 -2.56 4.43
CA PHE A 229 -3.50 -2.18 5.49
C PHE A 229 -3.93 -2.67 6.87
N THR A 230 -5.05 -3.39 6.95
CA THR A 230 -5.42 -4.06 8.19
C THR A 230 -4.48 -5.24 8.40
N ASP A 231 -4.05 -5.48 9.65
CA ASP A 231 -3.28 -6.67 10.03
C ASP A 231 -4.09 -7.98 9.91
N ASP A 232 -5.24 -7.94 9.23
CA ASP A 232 -6.13 -9.07 8.98
C ASP A 232 -5.87 -9.61 7.55
N PRO A 233 -5.06 -10.67 7.38
CA PRO A 233 -4.72 -11.22 6.08
C PRO A 233 -5.92 -11.80 5.30
N GLY A 234 -7.11 -11.86 5.89
CA GLY A 234 -8.31 -12.45 5.26
C GLY A 234 -9.22 -11.47 4.49
N GLY A 235 -8.91 -10.17 4.47
CA GLY A 235 -9.74 -9.15 3.82
C GLY A 235 -9.38 -8.89 2.37
N VAL A 236 -9.69 -9.80 1.44
CA VAL A 236 -9.46 -9.57 0.00
C VAL A 236 -10.58 -8.69 -0.57
N VAL A 237 -10.24 -7.46 -0.98
CA VAL A 237 -11.13 -6.58 -1.76
C VAL A 237 -10.40 -6.13 -3.01
N ALA A 238 -11.14 -6.10 -4.13
CA ALA A 238 -10.64 -5.79 -5.45
C ALA A 238 -10.11 -4.34 -5.51
N THR A 239 -8.79 -4.18 -5.57
CA THR A 239 -8.19 -2.91 -5.93
C THR A 239 -8.35 -2.63 -7.42
N THR A 240 -8.31 -1.36 -7.76
CA THR A 240 -8.25 -0.94 -9.15
C THR A 240 -6.83 -1.24 -9.66
N PRO A 241 -6.64 -2.08 -10.69
CA PRO A 241 -5.33 -2.21 -11.32
C PRO A 241 -4.87 -0.84 -11.76
N MET A 242 -3.58 -0.54 -11.57
CA MET A 242 -2.98 0.72 -11.99
C MET A 242 -3.46 1.03 -13.42
N TYR A 243 -4.28 2.07 -13.55
CA TYR A 243 -5.12 2.27 -14.73
C TYR A 243 -4.26 2.30 -16.00
N THR A 244 -4.78 1.60 -17.01
CA THR A 244 -4.40 1.66 -18.41
C THR A 244 -4.57 3.07 -18.96
N ARG A 245 -3.66 3.99 -18.61
CA ARG A 245 -3.43 5.17 -19.45
C ARG A 245 -2.89 4.64 -20.77
N ASP A 246 -3.76 4.55 -21.78
CA ASP A 246 -3.50 4.15 -23.17
C ASP A 246 -2.11 3.52 -23.34
N MET A 247 -1.97 2.27 -22.90
CA MET A 247 -0.70 1.52 -22.82
C MET A 247 -0.08 1.26 -24.20
N ASP A 248 -0.69 1.77 -25.27
CA ASP A 248 -0.06 1.90 -26.58
C ASP A 248 1.01 3.02 -26.62
N ASP A 249 0.88 4.07 -25.78
CA ASP A 249 1.88 5.14 -25.63
C ASP A 249 2.94 4.84 -24.55
N LEU A 250 2.58 4.11 -23.48
CA LEU A 250 3.51 3.57 -22.48
C LEU A 250 3.86 2.11 -22.79
N ARG A 251 4.11 1.82 -24.06
CA ARG A 251 4.37 0.46 -24.51
C ARG A 251 5.62 -0.14 -23.84
N LYS A 252 5.32 -1.21 -23.10
CA LYS A 252 6.06 -2.49 -22.92
C LYS A 252 7.13 -2.52 -21.84
N VAL A 253 6.84 -3.32 -20.80
CA VAL A 253 7.74 -4.34 -20.20
C VAL A 253 8.99 -3.84 -19.45
N GLU A 254 9.51 -2.67 -19.81
CA GLU A 254 10.80 -2.12 -19.37
C GLU A 254 10.82 -1.83 -17.86
N TRP A 255 9.80 -1.21 -17.28
CA TRP A 255 9.87 -0.75 -15.88
C TRP A 255 9.88 -1.90 -14.84
N ALA A 256 9.18 -3.00 -15.10
CA ALA A 256 9.22 -4.18 -14.24
C ALA A 256 10.58 -4.89 -14.38
N GLU A 257 11.01 -5.19 -15.61
CA GLU A 257 12.34 -5.77 -15.88
C GLU A 257 13.49 -4.92 -15.29
N GLU A 258 13.35 -3.59 -15.26
CA GLU A 258 14.35 -2.63 -14.76
C GLU A 258 14.46 -2.54 -13.25
N LEU A 259 13.34 -2.68 -12.54
CA LEU A 259 13.33 -2.86 -11.10
C LEU A 259 13.77 -4.28 -10.68
N GLY A 260 14.13 -5.13 -11.66
CA GLY A 260 14.48 -6.54 -11.46
C GLY A 260 13.27 -7.43 -11.22
N PHE A 261 12.05 -6.92 -11.45
CA PHE A 261 10.82 -7.68 -11.33
C PHE A 261 10.52 -8.37 -12.66
N PRO A 262 10.50 -9.71 -12.70
CA PRO A 262 10.28 -10.40 -13.95
C PRO A 262 8.84 -10.16 -14.44
N ASP A 263 8.69 -9.88 -15.75
CA ASP A 263 7.38 -9.80 -16.43
C ASP A 263 6.64 -11.14 -16.41
N ARG A 264 7.41 -12.22 -16.20
CA ARG A 264 6.97 -13.59 -16.03
C ARG A 264 7.76 -14.24 -14.92
N LEU A 265 7.09 -14.62 -13.85
CA LEU A 265 7.72 -15.44 -12.83
C LEU A 265 8.10 -16.80 -13.43
N ARG A 266 9.33 -17.24 -13.18
CA ARG A 266 9.77 -18.60 -13.51
C ARG A 266 9.07 -19.60 -12.59
N ASP A 267 8.95 -20.85 -13.02
CA ASP A 267 8.28 -21.90 -12.25
C ASP A 267 8.81 -21.97 -10.80
N ASP A 268 10.12 -21.83 -10.59
CA ASP A 268 10.76 -21.81 -9.27
C ASP A 268 10.42 -20.58 -8.42
N GLU A 269 10.16 -19.43 -9.05
CA GLU A 269 9.78 -18.18 -8.38
C GLU A 269 8.30 -18.17 -7.99
N ILE A 270 7.43 -18.69 -8.88
CA ILE A 270 6.01 -18.93 -8.59
C ILE A 270 5.90 -19.88 -7.41
N TYR A 271 6.63 -21.00 -7.45
CA TYR A 271 6.62 -21.99 -6.39
C TYR A 271 7.14 -21.43 -5.06
N ALA A 272 8.16 -20.57 -5.11
CA ALA A 272 8.66 -19.86 -3.93
C ALA A 272 7.64 -18.88 -3.33
N LEU A 273 7.01 -18.05 -4.15
CA LEU A 273 5.92 -17.14 -3.72
C LEU A 273 4.76 -17.94 -3.10
N MET A 274 4.40 -19.05 -3.73
CA MET A 274 3.37 -19.98 -3.29
C MET A 274 3.68 -20.66 -1.94
N MET A 275 4.97 -20.85 -1.62
CA MET A 275 5.41 -21.54 -0.41
C MET A 275 5.78 -20.58 0.74
N ALA A 276 5.74 -19.25 0.49
CA ALA A 276 6.07 -18.22 1.48
C ALA A 276 5.02 -18.10 2.60
N ASP A 277 3.77 -18.47 2.32
CA ASP A 277 2.69 -18.53 3.29
C ASP A 277 2.46 -19.97 3.78
N GLU A 278 2.33 -20.16 5.10
CA GLU A 278 2.26 -21.48 5.72
C GLU A 278 0.97 -22.24 5.35
N GLU A 279 -0.13 -21.51 5.16
CA GLU A 279 -1.44 -22.05 4.76
C GLU A 279 -1.45 -22.44 3.28
N SER A 280 -0.83 -21.61 2.43
CA SER A 280 -0.60 -21.89 1.01
C SER A 280 0.28 -23.14 0.84
N ARG A 281 1.37 -23.23 1.58
CA ARG A 281 2.28 -24.40 1.59
C ARG A 281 1.55 -25.69 1.93
N ALA A 282 0.78 -25.71 3.01
CA ALA A 282 0.01 -26.90 3.41
C ALA A 282 -1.01 -27.31 2.36
N SER A 283 -1.64 -26.32 1.70
CA SER A 283 -2.60 -26.54 0.61
C SER A 283 -1.94 -27.14 -0.63
N ILE A 284 -0.75 -26.65 -1.01
CA ILE A 284 0.02 -27.13 -2.17
C ILE A 284 0.57 -28.53 -1.94
N GLU A 285 1.10 -28.83 -0.74
CA GLU A 285 1.55 -30.17 -0.40
C GLU A 285 0.40 -31.19 -0.44
N ALA A 286 -0.79 -30.79 0.03
CA ALA A 286 -2.00 -31.61 -0.08
C ALA A 286 -2.44 -31.80 -1.54
N LEU A 287 -2.37 -30.73 -2.36
CA LEU A 287 -2.69 -30.77 -3.79
C LEU A 287 -1.75 -31.69 -4.57
N ASN A 288 -0.43 -31.50 -4.41
CA ASN A 288 0.59 -32.30 -5.09
C ASN A 288 0.57 -33.77 -4.64
N GLY A 289 0.31 -34.03 -3.35
CA GLY A 289 0.05 -35.38 -2.85
C GLY A 289 -1.16 -36.03 -3.53
N GLY A 290 -2.23 -35.27 -3.73
CA GLY A 290 -3.44 -35.69 -4.44
C GLY A 290 -3.23 -35.95 -5.93
N LEU A 291 -2.57 -35.03 -6.65
CA LEU A 291 -2.26 -35.12 -8.08
C LEU A 291 -1.36 -36.32 -8.40
N THR A 292 -0.32 -36.53 -7.58
CA THR A 292 0.59 -37.69 -7.71
C THR A 292 -0.15 -39.01 -7.53
N LEU A 293 -1.13 -39.06 -6.61
CA LEU A 293 -1.92 -40.27 -6.34
C LEU A 293 -2.83 -40.66 -7.51
N ILE A 294 -3.27 -39.71 -8.33
CA ILE A 294 -4.16 -39.93 -9.48
C ILE A 294 -3.41 -40.03 -10.82
N GLY A 295 -2.07 -39.96 -10.80
CA GLY A 295 -1.23 -40.14 -11.99
C GLY A 295 -1.27 -38.98 -12.98
N LEU A 296 -1.58 -37.78 -12.49
CA LEU A 296 -1.49 -36.54 -13.26
C LEU A 296 -0.13 -35.88 -13.01
N ASP A 297 0.40 -35.22 -14.03
CA ASP A 297 1.64 -34.45 -13.96
C ASP A 297 1.51 -33.34 -12.88
N THR A 298 2.63 -32.93 -12.27
CA THR A 298 2.65 -31.96 -11.16
C THR A 298 2.25 -30.56 -11.62
N LEU A 299 1.88 -29.68 -10.68
CA LEU A 299 1.51 -28.28 -10.98
C LEU A 299 2.56 -27.56 -11.86
N ASP A 300 3.85 -27.90 -11.69
CA ASP A 300 4.99 -27.40 -12.48
C ASP A 300 4.81 -27.56 -14.00
N ASP A 301 4.14 -28.63 -14.47
CA ASP A 301 3.94 -28.87 -15.90
C ASP A 301 2.77 -28.05 -16.48
N TYR A 302 1.92 -27.47 -15.61
CA TYR A 302 0.73 -26.70 -15.98
C TYR A 302 0.89 -25.18 -15.83
N LEU A 303 1.94 -24.71 -15.14
CA LEU A 303 2.17 -23.29 -14.89
C LEU A 303 3.31 -22.61 -15.70
N PRO A 304 3.65 -23.01 -16.94
CA PRO A 304 4.76 -22.34 -17.63
C PRO A 304 4.37 -20.93 -18.09
N ASN A 305 5.00 -19.91 -17.50
CA ASN A 305 4.88 -18.48 -17.82
C ASN A 305 3.52 -17.86 -17.51
N ILE A 306 3.25 -17.64 -16.23
CA ILE A 306 2.09 -16.87 -15.80
C ILE A 306 2.42 -15.38 -15.89
N ASP A 307 1.66 -14.65 -16.71
CA ASP A 307 1.77 -13.20 -16.77
C ASP A 307 1.24 -12.61 -15.44
N VAL A 308 2.03 -11.72 -14.83
CA VAL A 308 1.69 -11.05 -13.57
C VAL A 308 1.41 -9.56 -13.78
N VAL A 309 0.64 -8.97 -12.86
CA VAL A 309 0.37 -7.54 -12.81
C VAL A 309 0.83 -7.00 -11.46
N TYR A 310 1.56 -5.88 -11.50
CA TYR A 310 1.98 -5.17 -10.31
C TYR A 310 0.97 -4.08 -9.93
N TYR A 311 0.66 -4.01 -8.65
CA TYR A 311 -0.17 -2.97 -8.04
C TYR A 311 0.73 -2.16 -7.13
N TYR A 312 0.55 -0.85 -7.16
CA TYR A 312 1.23 0.06 -6.26
C TYR A 312 0.17 0.82 -5.49
N ASP A 313 0.25 0.74 -4.17
CA ASP A 313 -0.59 1.52 -3.29
C ASP A 313 0.24 2.46 -2.42
N TYR A 314 -0.29 3.66 -2.25
CA TYR A 314 0.37 4.81 -1.67
C TYR A 314 -0.57 5.53 -0.71
N PHE A 315 -0.05 5.81 0.48
CA PHE A 315 -0.66 6.71 1.43
C PHE A 315 0.39 7.64 2.02
N GLY A 316 0.09 8.93 2.06
CA GLY A 316 0.93 9.94 2.66
C GLY A 316 0.15 10.80 3.64
N GLU A 317 0.76 11.10 4.77
CA GLU A 317 0.33 12.08 5.75
C GLU A 317 1.41 13.15 5.87
N TYR A 318 1.00 14.39 5.98
CA TYR A 318 1.92 15.53 6.02
C TYR A 318 1.42 16.59 6.98
N TRP A 319 2.33 17.11 7.79
CA TRP A 319 2.08 18.23 8.69
C TRP A 319 2.97 19.40 8.28
N VAL A 320 2.34 20.48 7.85
CA VAL A 320 3.00 21.60 7.17
C VAL A 320 2.75 22.87 7.97
N GLU A 321 3.81 23.60 8.32
CA GLU A 321 3.67 24.83 9.09
C GLU A 321 3.00 25.95 8.27
N VAL A 322 2.07 26.65 8.92
CA VAL A 322 1.09 27.54 8.27
C VAL A 322 1.67 28.84 7.70
N ASP A 323 2.72 29.40 8.31
CA ASP A 323 3.31 30.67 7.86
C ASP A 323 4.43 30.44 6.81
N THR A 324 5.09 29.29 6.82
CA THR A 324 6.34 29.03 6.07
C THR A 324 6.21 27.95 5.01
N GLY A 325 5.20 27.08 5.09
CA GLY A 325 5.10 25.92 4.19
C GLY A 325 6.13 24.82 4.45
N VAL A 326 6.91 24.93 5.54
CA VAL A 326 7.89 23.90 5.93
C VAL A 326 7.15 22.64 6.37
N MET A 327 7.50 21.50 5.78
CA MET A 327 6.98 20.20 6.21
C MET A 327 7.67 19.80 7.52
N ILE A 328 6.91 19.85 8.61
CA ILE A 328 7.35 19.54 9.98
C ILE A 328 7.46 18.04 10.19
N ASP A 329 6.48 17.30 9.68
CA ASP A 329 6.42 15.84 9.83
C ASP A 329 5.76 15.22 8.60
N THR A 330 6.06 13.95 8.36
CA THR A 330 5.38 13.15 7.36
C THR A 330 5.43 11.68 7.74
N ARG A 331 4.35 10.98 7.42
CA ARG A 331 4.27 9.53 7.48
C ARG A 331 3.83 9.03 6.13
N LYS A 332 4.57 8.09 5.58
CA LYS A 332 4.28 7.51 4.27
C LYS A 332 4.20 6.01 4.40
N ARG A 333 3.29 5.45 3.61
CA ARG A 333 3.10 4.02 3.49
C ARG A 333 2.99 3.65 2.03
N GLU A 334 3.77 2.65 1.66
CA GLU A 334 3.88 2.15 0.30
C GLU A 334 3.74 0.64 0.33
N ILE A 335 2.89 0.13 -0.55
CA ILE A 335 2.75 -1.31 -0.78
C ILE A 335 2.87 -1.56 -2.27
N ARG A 336 3.75 -2.50 -2.63
CA ARG A 336 3.78 -3.10 -3.96
C ARG A 336 3.21 -4.50 -3.82
N GLN A 337 2.22 -4.81 -4.64
CA GLN A 337 1.65 -6.14 -4.71
C GLN A 337 1.87 -6.71 -6.11
N VAL A 338 1.95 -8.03 -6.19
CA VAL A 338 1.88 -8.77 -7.44
C VAL A 338 0.58 -9.58 -7.43
N ALA A 339 -0.11 -9.60 -8.56
CA ALA A 339 -1.24 -10.47 -8.81
C ALA A 339 -1.05 -11.23 -10.12
N LEU A 340 -1.90 -12.22 -10.33
CA LEU A 340 -2.08 -12.79 -11.66
C LEU A 340 -2.73 -11.77 -12.59
N ALA A 341 -2.28 -11.72 -13.84
CA ALA A 341 -2.99 -10.97 -14.88
C ALA A 341 -4.45 -11.46 -15.00
N PRO A 342 -5.42 -10.59 -15.29
CA PRO A 342 -6.83 -11.00 -15.41
C PRO A 342 -7.04 -12.16 -16.40
N GLU A 343 -6.28 -12.18 -17.50
CA GLU A 343 -6.28 -13.25 -18.50
C GLU A 343 -5.71 -14.54 -17.92
N ALA A 344 -4.53 -14.47 -17.28
CA ALA A 344 -3.93 -15.62 -16.63
C ALA A 344 -4.82 -16.21 -15.52
N ARG A 345 -5.50 -15.34 -14.76
CA ARG A 345 -6.47 -15.76 -13.76
C ARG A 345 -7.67 -16.48 -14.40
N ALA A 346 -8.21 -15.93 -15.49
CA ALA A 346 -9.30 -16.55 -16.22
C ALA A 346 -8.89 -17.90 -16.82
N ASP A 347 -7.66 -18.00 -17.35
CA ASP A 347 -7.12 -19.25 -17.89
C ASP A 347 -6.96 -20.31 -16.79
N ILE A 348 -6.43 -19.93 -15.61
CA ILE A 348 -6.32 -20.84 -14.45
C ILE A 348 -7.70 -21.25 -13.94
N GLU A 349 -8.66 -20.33 -13.85
CA GLU A 349 -10.04 -20.63 -13.47
C GLU A 349 -10.69 -21.60 -14.48
N GLU A 350 -10.51 -21.38 -15.79
CA GLU A 350 -11.04 -22.23 -16.86
C GLU A 350 -10.40 -23.62 -16.85
N GLU A 351 -9.06 -23.70 -16.76
CA GLU A 351 -8.34 -24.97 -16.69
C GLU A 351 -8.69 -25.75 -15.43
N THR A 352 -8.89 -25.08 -14.30
CA THR A 352 -9.35 -25.72 -13.05
C THR A 352 -10.73 -26.34 -13.21
N VAL A 353 -11.65 -25.62 -13.87
CA VAL A 353 -13.00 -26.12 -14.14
C VAL A 353 -12.96 -27.30 -15.11
N ASP A 354 -12.20 -27.20 -16.20
CA ASP A 354 -12.03 -28.28 -17.19
C ASP A 354 -11.35 -29.51 -16.57
N PHE A 355 -10.35 -29.32 -15.71
CA PHE A 355 -9.72 -30.38 -14.94
C PHE A 355 -10.73 -31.07 -14.01
N ALA A 356 -11.50 -30.31 -13.25
CA ALA A 356 -12.53 -30.86 -12.37
C ALA A 356 -13.61 -31.63 -13.16
N GLU A 357 -13.97 -31.16 -14.35
CA GLU A 357 -14.88 -31.85 -15.28
C GLU A 357 -14.27 -33.17 -15.78
N LYS A 358 -13.03 -33.17 -16.27
CA LYS A 358 -12.32 -34.38 -16.73
C LYS A 358 -12.14 -35.41 -15.64
N VAL A 359 -11.80 -34.99 -14.41
CA VAL A 359 -11.73 -35.88 -13.24
C VAL A 359 -13.11 -36.46 -12.94
N GLY A 360 -14.17 -35.64 -13.01
CA GLY A 360 -15.55 -36.08 -12.89
C GLY A 360 -15.98 -37.09 -13.95
N GLU A 361 -15.63 -36.86 -15.22
CA GLU A 361 -15.93 -37.74 -16.36
C GLU A 361 -15.18 -39.07 -16.26
N ALA A 362 -13.86 -39.03 -16.05
CA ALA A 362 -13.04 -40.23 -15.89
C ALA A 362 -13.53 -41.09 -14.71
N TYR A 363 -13.97 -40.45 -13.63
CA TYR A 363 -14.57 -41.14 -12.50
C TYR A 363 -15.97 -41.70 -12.83
N SER A 364 -16.78 -40.97 -13.57
CA SER A 364 -18.09 -41.45 -14.03
C SER A 364 -17.97 -42.72 -14.89
N GLU A 365 -16.89 -42.83 -15.67
CA GLU A 365 -16.59 -44.00 -16.49
C GLU A 365 -16.00 -45.17 -15.70
N GLN A 366 -15.21 -44.91 -14.64
CA GLN A 366 -14.50 -45.96 -13.89
C GLN A 366 -15.24 -46.48 -12.64
N VAL A 367 -16.06 -45.67 -11.96
CA VAL A 367 -16.57 -46.00 -10.61
C VAL A 367 -18.08 -45.82 -10.43
N LEU A 368 -18.84 -45.58 -11.49
CA LEU A 368 -20.30 -45.72 -11.43
C LEU A 368 -20.73 -47.18 -11.67
N LEU A 369 -20.70 -48.00 -10.62
CA LEU A 369 -21.92 -48.73 -10.31
C LEU A 369 -22.79 -47.72 -9.56
N PRO A 370 -23.73 -47.01 -10.23
CA PRO A 370 -24.56 -46.03 -9.56
C PRO A 370 -25.28 -46.70 -8.40
N TRP A 371 -25.51 -45.95 -7.32
CA TRP A 371 -26.50 -46.33 -6.32
C TRP A 371 -27.80 -46.62 -7.06
N GLN A 372 -28.17 -47.89 -7.15
CA GLN A 372 -29.46 -48.28 -7.73
C GLN A 372 -30.46 -48.30 -6.59
N ALA A 373 -31.23 -47.23 -6.46
CA ALA A 373 -32.36 -47.19 -5.55
C ALA A 373 -33.62 -47.56 -6.34
N ALA A 374 -34.20 -48.73 -6.06
CA ALA A 374 -35.48 -49.15 -6.61
C ALA A 374 -36.56 -49.08 -5.52
N LEU A 375 -37.60 -48.28 -5.77
CA LEU A 375 -38.83 -48.31 -4.99
C LEU A 375 -39.74 -49.38 -5.60
N ILE A 376 -39.84 -50.52 -4.93
CA ILE A 376 -40.75 -51.60 -5.32
C ILE A 376 -42.01 -51.44 -4.48
N SER A 377 -43.07 -50.92 -5.10
CA SER A 377 -44.39 -50.87 -4.48
C SER A 377 -45.08 -52.22 -4.70
N GLU A 378 -45.32 -52.97 -3.62
CA GLU A 378 -46.30 -54.06 -3.65
C GLU A 378 -47.66 -53.50 -3.27
N GLU A 379 -48.48 -53.17 -4.27
CA GLU A 379 -49.81 -52.55 -4.10
C GLU A 379 -50.74 -53.37 -3.18
N ASP A 380 -50.56 -54.70 -3.10
CA ASP A 380 -51.45 -55.58 -2.33
C ASP A 380 -51.12 -55.65 -0.82
N MET A 381 -49.98 -55.12 -0.35
CA MET A 381 -49.55 -55.25 1.06
C MET A 381 -49.35 -53.93 1.81
N GLY A 382 -49.59 -52.78 1.18
CA GLY A 382 -49.45 -51.46 1.82
C GLY A 382 -48.02 -51.15 2.30
N ARG A 383 -47.03 -51.83 1.73
CA ARG A 383 -45.60 -51.72 2.07
C ARG A 383 -44.82 -51.19 0.88
N VAL A 384 -43.87 -50.31 1.16
CA VAL A 384 -42.93 -49.81 0.16
C VAL A 384 -41.58 -50.48 0.45
N LEU A 385 -41.10 -51.29 -0.50
CA LEU A 385 -39.75 -51.81 -0.45
C LEU A 385 -38.80 -50.77 -1.06
N LEU A 386 -37.78 -50.39 -0.30
CA LEU A 386 -36.68 -49.56 -0.77
C LEU A 386 -35.45 -50.47 -0.88
N SER A 387 -35.10 -50.82 -2.11
CA SER A 387 -33.90 -51.60 -2.41
C SER A 387 -32.79 -50.64 -2.80
N ILE A 388 -31.67 -50.66 -2.07
CA ILE A 388 -30.49 -49.84 -2.39
C ILE A 388 -29.34 -50.78 -2.71
N THR A 389 -28.81 -50.69 -3.93
CA THR A 389 -27.65 -51.45 -4.37
C THR A 389 -26.43 -50.56 -4.57
N ARG A 390 -25.30 -50.90 -3.94
CA ARG A 390 -23.98 -50.30 -4.19
C ARG A 390 -22.91 -51.40 -4.23
N TYR A 391 -21.99 -51.36 -5.19
CA TYR A 391 -20.93 -52.37 -5.36
C TYR A 391 -21.41 -53.84 -5.38
N GLY A 392 -22.62 -54.09 -5.89
CA GLY A 392 -23.23 -55.42 -5.92
C GLY A 392 -23.85 -55.89 -4.59
N VAL A 393 -23.76 -55.07 -3.53
CA VAL A 393 -24.42 -55.30 -2.26
C VAL A 393 -25.78 -54.60 -2.29
N THR A 394 -26.85 -55.36 -2.08
CA THR A 394 -28.23 -54.82 -2.05
C THR A 394 -28.78 -54.87 -0.63
N VAL A 395 -29.30 -53.75 -0.14
CA VAL A 395 -30.00 -53.65 1.14
C VAL A 395 -31.45 -53.31 0.88
N ASP A 396 -32.34 -54.20 1.32
CA ASP A 396 -33.79 -54.03 1.21
C ASP A 396 -34.37 -53.54 2.54
N GLY A 397 -34.94 -52.34 2.54
CA GLY A 397 -35.73 -51.78 3.64
C GLY A 397 -37.22 -51.85 3.34
N VAL A 398 -38.04 -52.05 4.37
CA VAL A 398 -39.50 -52.00 4.28
C VAL A 398 -39.99 -50.79 5.07
N VAL A 399 -40.74 -49.88 4.43
CA VAL A 399 -41.39 -48.79 5.16
C VAL A 399 -42.63 -49.34 5.88
N VAL A 400 -42.63 -49.32 7.21
CA VAL A 400 -43.76 -49.72 8.07
C VAL A 400 -44.12 -48.53 8.96
N ASP A 401 -45.37 -48.06 8.89
CA ASP A 401 -45.91 -46.94 9.69
C ASP A 401 -45.10 -45.62 9.65
N GLY A 402 -44.33 -45.43 8.57
CA GLY A 402 -43.47 -44.25 8.43
C GLY A 402 -42.08 -44.42 9.05
N GLU A 403 -41.61 -45.63 9.29
CA GLU A 403 -40.20 -45.91 9.59
C GLU A 403 -39.65 -46.93 8.61
N ILE A 404 -38.39 -46.77 8.18
CA ILE A 404 -37.71 -47.75 7.33
C ILE A 404 -37.19 -48.86 8.23
N VAL A 405 -37.78 -50.05 8.12
CA VAL A 405 -37.38 -51.25 8.87
C VAL A 405 -36.63 -52.19 7.92
N VAL A 406 -35.35 -52.43 8.19
CA VAL A 406 -34.55 -53.45 7.46
C VAL A 406 -34.76 -54.81 8.14
N PRO A 407 -35.39 -55.80 7.49
CA PRO A 407 -35.72 -57.08 8.13
C PRO A 407 -34.44 -57.83 8.56
N GLY A 408 -34.38 -58.24 9.84
CA GLY A 408 -33.21 -58.94 10.39
C GLY A 408 -32.09 -58.03 10.92
N TYR A 409 -32.40 -56.74 11.13
CA TYR A 409 -31.48 -55.73 11.65
C TYR A 409 -31.92 -55.25 13.05
N ASP A 410 -31.02 -55.23 14.02
CA ASP A 410 -31.27 -54.62 15.33
C ASP A 410 -31.03 -53.10 15.26
N PRO A 411 -32.03 -52.26 15.56
CA PRO A 411 -31.90 -50.81 15.51
C PRO A 411 -30.84 -50.25 16.45
N ASN A 412 -30.38 -50.97 17.48
CA ASN A 412 -29.45 -50.43 18.47
C ASN A 412 -27.97 -50.77 18.23
N THR A 413 -27.64 -51.74 17.39
CA THR A 413 -26.27 -52.29 17.33
C THR A 413 -25.61 -52.26 15.96
N CYS A 414 -26.34 -51.93 14.90
CA CYS A 414 -25.84 -51.90 13.52
C CYS A 414 -25.03 -53.13 13.08
N PHE A 415 -25.35 -54.32 13.61
CA PHE A 415 -24.73 -55.57 13.19
C PHE A 415 -25.76 -56.53 12.58
N PRO A 416 -25.48 -57.13 11.41
CA PRO A 416 -26.45 -57.96 10.71
C PRO A 416 -26.60 -59.34 11.35
N THR A 417 -27.85 -59.81 11.52
CA THR A 417 -28.15 -61.25 11.51
C THR A 417 -28.29 -61.68 10.05
N PHE A 418 -27.22 -62.27 9.50
CA PHE A 418 -27.11 -62.59 8.08
C PHE A 418 -28.21 -63.53 7.58
N THR A 419 -29.18 -62.98 6.84
CA THR A 419 -30.05 -63.78 5.98
C THR A 419 -30.29 -63.15 4.59
N ALA A 420 -29.86 -61.91 4.33
CA ALA A 420 -30.18 -61.22 3.08
C ALA A 420 -29.03 -60.35 2.53
N VAL A 421 -27.81 -60.90 2.45
CA VAL A 421 -26.73 -60.31 1.64
C VAL A 421 -26.30 -61.34 0.61
N SER A 422 -26.64 -61.13 -0.67
CA SER A 422 -26.10 -61.96 -1.74
C SER A 422 -24.70 -61.46 -2.10
N GLY A 423 -23.68 -62.09 -1.52
CA GLY A 423 -22.27 -61.75 -1.75
C GLY A 423 -21.48 -61.81 -0.44
N ALA A 424 -20.62 -62.82 -0.32
CA ALA A 424 -19.62 -63.04 0.74
C ALA A 424 -19.85 -62.27 2.08
N PRO A 425 -20.75 -62.72 2.96
CA PRO A 425 -21.11 -62.03 4.20
C PRO A 425 -19.95 -61.85 5.19
N ASP A 426 -18.92 -62.67 5.10
CA ASP A 426 -17.72 -62.59 5.95
C ASP A 426 -16.68 -61.58 5.43
N ASN A 427 -16.95 -60.88 4.31
CA ASN A 427 -16.07 -59.86 3.81
C ASN A 427 -16.24 -58.57 4.66
N PRO A 428 -15.19 -58.12 5.39
CA PRO A 428 -15.28 -56.91 6.21
C PRO A 428 -15.72 -55.69 5.42
N PHE A 429 -15.33 -55.58 4.14
CA PHE A 429 -15.78 -54.51 3.25
C PHE A 429 -17.30 -54.49 3.06
N VAL A 430 -17.93 -55.66 2.88
CA VAL A 430 -19.38 -55.77 2.72
C VAL A 430 -20.11 -55.41 4.01
N ARG A 431 -19.51 -55.73 5.17
CA ARG A 431 -20.08 -55.43 6.49
C ARG A 431 -20.06 -53.93 6.78
N ASP A 432 -18.96 -53.26 6.48
CA ASP A 432 -18.80 -51.82 6.71
C ASP A 432 -19.69 -51.02 5.75
N GLU A 433 -19.80 -51.47 4.49
CA GLU A 433 -20.69 -50.84 3.50
C GLU A 433 -22.18 -50.99 3.87
N VAL A 434 -22.59 -52.15 4.40
CA VAL A 434 -23.96 -52.35 4.90
C VAL A 434 -24.25 -51.48 6.13
N ALA A 435 -23.31 -51.36 7.06
CA ALA A 435 -23.46 -50.49 8.22
C ALA A 435 -23.59 -49.00 7.79
N TYR A 436 -22.81 -48.59 6.80
CA TYR A 436 -22.87 -47.27 6.20
C TYR A 436 -24.21 -46.98 5.52
N MET A 437 -24.67 -47.86 4.63
CA MET A 437 -25.98 -47.73 3.96
C MET A 437 -27.14 -47.65 4.97
N CYS A 438 -27.06 -48.41 6.06
CA CYS A 438 -28.04 -48.35 7.15
C CYS A 438 -28.02 -47.01 7.92
N GLY A 439 -26.84 -46.40 8.10
CA GLY A 439 -26.71 -45.06 8.69
C GLY A 439 -27.41 -44.00 7.83
N VAL A 440 -27.16 -44.04 6.52
CA VAL A 440 -27.78 -43.12 5.55
C VAL A 440 -29.30 -43.30 5.51
N LEU A 441 -29.80 -44.54 5.51
CA LEU A 441 -31.24 -44.84 5.53
C LEU A 441 -31.96 -44.27 6.76
N ARG A 442 -31.29 -44.17 7.92
CA ARG A 442 -31.89 -43.58 9.14
C ARG A 442 -32.05 -42.07 9.08
N MET A 443 -31.23 -41.40 8.28
CA MET A 443 -31.30 -39.94 8.11
C MET A 443 -32.46 -39.52 7.19
N LEU A 444 -33.07 -40.48 6.48
CA LEU A 444 -34.19 -40.22 5.59
C LEU A 444 -35.53 -40.18 6.34
N THR A 445 -36.25 -39.07 6.22
CA THR A 445 -37.63 -38.97 6.68
C THR A 445 -38.61 -39.62 5.69
N PRO A 446 -39.81 -40.04 6.15
CA PRO A 446 -40.82 -40.66 5.28
C PRO A 446 -41.37 -39.75 4.18
N ALA A 447 -41.22 -38.44 4.34
CA ALA A 447 -41.60 -37.45 3.35
C ALA A 447 -40.54 -37.37 2.23
N GLN A 448 -39.26 -37.45 2.59
CA GLN A 448 -38.13 -37.46 1.66
C GLN A 448 -38.14 -38.71 0.76
N VAL A 449 -38.49 -39.88 1.29
CA VAL A 449 -38.55 -41.14 0.52
C VAL A 449 -39.74 -41.16 -0.47
N ARG A 450 -40.90 -40.60 -0.09
CA ARG A 450 -42.13 -40.67 -0.90
C ARG A 450 -42.24 -39.60 -1.99
N GLY A 451 -41.46 -38.52 -1.91
CA GLY A 451 -41.60 -37.35 -2.79
C GLY A 451 -40.47 -37.11 -3.81
N ALA A 452 -39.41 -37.93 -3.83
CA ALA A 452 -38.17 -37.56 -4.52
C ALA A 452 -37.95 -38.30 -5.86
N PRO A 453 -38.24 -37.68 -7.03
CA PRO A 453 -37.72 -38.18 -8.32
C PRO A 453 -36.19 -38.05 -8.44
N LYS A 454 -35.52 -37.48 -7.42
CA LYS A 454 -34.08 -37.26 -7.33
C LYS A 454 -33.44 -37.91 -6.09
N LEU A 455 -34.06 -38.97 -5.55
CA LEU A 455 -33.56 -39.68 -4.35
C LEU A 455 -32.06 -40.06 -4.43
N PRO A 456 -31.50 -40.51 -5.57
CA PRO A 456 -30.07 -40.79 -5.69
C PRO A 456 -29.18 -39.55 -5.48
N GLN A 457 -29.57 -38.39 -6.01
CA GLN A 457 -28.81 -37.13 -5.88
C GLN A 457 -28.87 -36.58 -4.44
N MET A 458 -30.02 -36.75 -3.78
CA MET A 458 -30.22 -36.36 -2.39
C MET A 458 -29.41 -37.25 -1.43
N LEU A 459 -29.32 -38.55 -1.70
CA LEU A 459 -28.47 -39.50 -0.98
C LEU A 459 -26.99 -39.09 -1.07
N THR A 460 -26.50 -38.73 -2.26
CA THR A 460 -25.14 -38.21 -2.45
C THR A 460 -24.87 -36.94 -1.64
N PHE A 461 -25.84 -36.01 -1.58
CA PHE A 461 -25.68 -34.74 -0.86
C PHE A 461 -25.74 -34.90 0.68
N MET A 462 -26.65 -35.73 1.20
CA MET A 462 -26.75 -35.98 2.66
C MET A 462 -25.55 -36.76 3.21
N THR A 463 -24.91 -37.59 2.38
CA THR A 463 -23.62 -38.21 2.68
C THR A 463 -22.54 -37.17 2.99
N ALA A 464 -22.47 -36.08 2.21
CA ALA A 464 -21.48 -35.03 2.43
C ALA A 464 -21.78 -34.20 3.70
N GLN A 465 -23.06 -33.91 3.99
CA GLN A 465 -23.44 -33.07 5.16
C GLN A 465 -23.33 -33.76 6.51
N ALA A 466 -23.65 -35.06 6.63
CA ALA A 466 -23.57 -35.78 7.90
C ALA A 466 -22.14 -35.90 8.46
N MET A 467 -21.13 -35.57 7.65
CA MET A 467 -19.71 -35.70 7.96
C MET A 467 -19.05 -34.37 8.38
N ALA A 468 -19.65 -33.22 8.08
CA ALA A 468 -19.13 -31.91 8.47
C ALA A 468 -19.47 -31.51 9.92
N GLY A 469 -20.24 -32.34 10.64
CA GLY A 469 -20.83 -32.01 11.94
C GLY A 469 -20.19 -32.68 13.17
N ASP A 470 -19.19 -33.55 13.01
CA ASP A 470 -18.60 -34.29 14.14
C ASP A 470 -17.29 -33.67 14.65
N ASP A 471 -17.24 -33.46 15.96
CA ASP A 471 -16.12 -32.92 16.74
C ASP A 471 -14.90 -33.87 16.67
N PRO A 472 -13.71 -33.41 16.22
CA PRO A 472 -12.53 -34.25 15.97
C PRO A 472 -11.90 -34.90 17.22
N GLN A 473 -12.41 -34.66 18.43
CA GLN A 473 -11.75 -35.07 19.69
C GLN A 473 -12.22 -36.40 20.32
N THR A 474 -13.06 -37.22 19.66
CA THR A 474 -13.50 -38.52 20.24
C THR A 474 -12.80 -39.74 19.63
N GLU A 475 -11.75 -40.23 20.31
CA GLU A 475 -10.84 -41.33 19.92
C GLU A 475 -11.46 -42.76 19.85
N SER A 476 -12.77 -42.94 19.65
CA SER A 476 -13.35 -44.30 19.56
C SER A 476 -14.51 -44.49 18.57
N GLY A 477 -14.63 -43.62 17.57
CA GLY A 477 -15.51 -43.86 16.42
C GLY A 477 -14.90 -44.85 15.41
N PRO A 478 -15.71 -45.67 14.71
CA PRO A 478 -15.22 -46.49 13.62
C PRO A 478 -14.66 -45.59 12.51
N THR A 479 -13.37 -45.76 12.18
CA THR A 479 -12.72 -45.09 11.05
C THR A 479 -13.43 -45.52 9.77
N LEU A 480 -14.33 -44.67 9.30
CA LEU A 480 -15.11 -44.92 8.10
C LEU A 480 -14.23 -44.61 6.90
N LEU A 481 -13.84 -45.64 6.14
CA LEU A 481 -13.13 -45.50 4.87
C LEU A 481 -14.03 -44.70 3.92
N LEU A 482 -13.60 -43.47 3.65
CA LEU A 482 -14.22 -42.52 2.73
C LEU A 482 -14.39 -43.14 1.33
N ASP A 483 -15.24 -42.52 0.51
CA ASP A 483 -14.95 -42.40 -0.91
C ASP A 483 -14.03 -41.18 -1.04
N PRO A 484 -12.69 -41.36 -0.96
CA PRO A 484 -11.74 -40.26 -0.78
C PRO A 484 -11.80 -39.23 -1.90
N TYR A 485 -12.42 -39.58 -3.04
CA TYR A 485 -12.39 -38.79 -4.27
C TYR A 485 -13.47 -37.70 -4.35
N SER A 486 -14.64 -37.88 -3.73
CA SER A 486 -15.68 -36.82 -3.70
C SER A 486 -15.30 -35.66 -2.78
N THR A 487 -14.66 -35.97 -1.64
CA THR A 487 -14.03 -34.99 -0.75
C THR A 487 -12.82 -34.34 -1.43
N LEU A 488 -12.08 -35.08 -2.26
CA LEU A 488 -10.97 -34.54 -3.05
C LEU A 488 -11.46 -33.49 -4.06
N ILE A 489 -12.53 -33.75 -4.83
CA ILE A 489 -13.04 -32.80 -5.84
C ILE A 489 -13.60 -31.53 -5.21
N ALA A 490 -14.42 -31.65 -4.15
CA ALA A 490 -14.93 -30.48 -3.43
C ALA A 490 -13.81 -29.72 -2.70
N GLY A 491 -12.86 -30.45 -2.12
CA GLY A 491 -11.65 -29.89 -1.53
C GLY A 491 -10.79 -29.16 -2.54
N TYR A 492 -10.65 -29.70 -3.76
CA TYR A 492 -9.88 -29.10 -4.85
C TYR A 492 -10.51 -27.81 -5.34
N GLY A 493 -11.83 -27.78 -5.57
CA GLY A 493 -12.52 -26.55 -5.98
C GLY A 493 -12.43 -25.43 -4.94
N MET A 494 -12.57 -25.76 -3.65
CA MET A 494 -12.40 -24.77 -2.57
C MET A 494 -10.94 -24.37 -2.37
N ALA A 495 -10.00 -25.30 -2.51
CA ALA A 495 -8.57 -25.02 -2.41
C ALA A 495 -8.10 -24.13 -3.56
N VAL A 496 -8.57 -24.37 -4.79
CA VAL A 496 -8.18 -23.54 -5.93
C VAL A 496 -8.83 -22.16 -5.89
N ASP A 497 -10.10 -22.02 -5.54
CA ASP A 497 -10.71 -20.69 -5.38
C ASP A 497 -10.03 -19.90 -4.24
N GLY A 498 -9.76 -20.55 -3.11
CA GLY A 498 -8.98 -19.96 -2.02
C GLY A 498 -7.56 -19.57 -2.45
N PHE A 499 -6.89 -20.44 -3.20
CA PHE A 499 -5.55 -20.24 -3.74
C PHE A 499 -5.48 -19.10 -4.76
N VAL A 500 -6.40 -19.06 -5.72
CA VAL A 500 -6.50 -17.99 -6.72
C VAL A 500 -6.75 -16.66 -6.00
N GLN A 501 -7.64 -16.61 -5.00
CA GLN A 501 -7.87 -15.41 -4.21
C GLN A 501 -6.64 -14.98 -3.40
N GLN A 502 -5.88 -15.95 -2.86
CA GLN A 502 -4.69 -15.69 -2.06
C GLN A 502 -3.50 -15.18 -2.90
N ILE A 503 -3.32 -15.69 -4.13
CA ILE A 503 -2.29 -15.19 -5.06
C ILE A 503 -2.69 -13.86 -5.69
N ASN A 504 -3.97 -13.51 -5.69
CA ASN A 504 -4.46 -12.34 -6.40
C ASN A 504 -3.91 -11.01 -5.85
N HIS A 505 -3.31 -10.95 -4.66
CA HIS A 505 -2.64 -9.75 -4.13
C HIS A 505 -1.52 -10.10 -3.15
N MET A 506 -0.43 -10.68 -3.66
CA MET A 506 0.73 -10.93 -2.79
C MET A 506 1.55 -9.66 -2.63
N THR A 507 1.72 -9.20 -1.39
CA THR A 507 2.58 -8.04 -1.10
C THR A 507 4.04 -8.43 -1.34
N VAL A 508 4.72 -7.79 -2.30
CA VAL A 508 6.15 -8.02 -2.62
C VAL A 508 7.07 -6.99 -1.97
N PHE A 509 6.52 -5.83 -1.60
CA PHE A 509 7.24 -4.80 -0.90
C PHE A 509 6.25 -4.02 -0.04
N ARG A 510 6.61 -3.80 1.21
CA ARG A 510 5.89 -2.89 2.11
C ARG A 510 6.93 -2.01 2.76
N LEU A 511 6.73 -0.70 2.69
CA LEU A 511 7.57 0.26 3.36
C LEU A 511 6.67 1.29 4.04
N GLU A 512 6.85 1.45 5.34
CA GLU A 512 6.19 2.51 6.09
C GLU A 512 7.26 3.29 6.83
N TYR A 513 7.36 4.59 6.58
CA TYR A 513 8.33 5.44 7.24
C TYR A 513 7.72 6.73 7.74
N GLU A 514 8.27 7.25 8.83
CA GLU A 514 7.91 8.52 9.46
C GLU A 514 9.18 9.34 9.70
N ALA A 515 9.08 10.67 9.72
CA ALA A 515 10.22 11.50 10.10
C ALA A 515 10.69 11.18 11.53
N THR A 516 12.00 11.17 11.75
CA THR A 516 12.56 10.96 13.10
C THR A 516 12.27 12.16 13.99
N ASP A 517 12.23 11.96 15.30
CA ASP A 517 12.07 13.05 16.29
C ASP A 517 13.10 14.18 16.09
N GLU A 518 14.33 13.82 15.72
CA GLU A 518 15.40 14.78 15.41
C GLU A 518 15.07 15.60 14.16
N SER A 519 14.62 14.95 13.07
CA SER A 519 14.21 15.66 11.86
C SER A 519 12.97 16.52 12.04
N VAL A 520 12.05 16.13 12.93
CA VAL A 520 10.89 16.95 13.29
C VAL A 520 11.33 18.19 14.08
N GLU A 521 12.24 18.05 15.04
CA GLU A 521 12.77 19.20 15.80
C GLU A 521 13.60 20.12 14.89
N ASP A 522 14.45 19.58 14.01
CA ASP A 522 15.21 20.39 13.05
C ASP A 522 14.27 21.15 12.09
N ALA A 523 13.21 20.50 11.60
CA ALA A 523 12.22 21.15 10.73
C ALA A 523 11.45 22.26 11.44
N LYS A 524 11.17 22.06 12.73
CA LYS A 524 10.59 23.09 13.59
C LYS A 524 11.56 24.25 13.80
N GLU A 525 12.84 24.01 14.13
CA GLU A 525 13.84 25.07 14.29
C GLU A 525 13.97 25.90 13.00
N ASP A 526 14.04 25.22 11.84
CA ASP A 526 14.06 25.87 10.53
C ASP A 526 12.81 26.74 10.29
N SER A 527 11.63 26.26 10.67
CA SER A 527 10.38 27.02 10.58
C SER A 527 10.37 28.22 11.53
N GLU A 528 10.76 28.06 12.80
CA GLU A 528 10.81 29.16 13.76
C GLU A 528 11.76 30.28 13.33
N ASP A 529 12.92 29.92 12.77
CA ASP A 529 13.89 30.87 12.22
C ASP A 529 13.33 31.60 10.99
N ALA A 530 12.66 30.89 10.08
CA ALA A 530 11.98 31.49 8.94
C ALA A 530 10.86 32.45 9.37
N ILE A 531 10.00 32.06 10.32
CA ILE A 531 8.95 32.91 10.91
C ILE A 531 9.57 34.15 11.55
N ALA A 532 10.65 33.99 12.34
CA ALA A 532 11.33 35.10 12.98
C ALA A 532 11.89 36.08 11.95
N GLN A 533 12.46 35.57 10.85
CA GLN A 533 12.96 36.38 9.74
C GLN A 533 11.82 37.12 9.03
N PHE A 534 10.71 36.44 8.71
CA PHE A 534 9.52 37.06 8.10
C PHE A 534 8.93 38.16 8.99
N ARG A 535 8.82 37.92 10.31
CA ARG A 535 8.32 38.93 11.25
C ARG A 535 9.29 40.10 11.37
N LEU A 536 10.59 39.85 11.45
CA LEU A 536 11.60 40.90 11.57
C LEU A 536 11.61 41.81 10.34
N TYR A 537 11.82 41.24 9.16
CA TYR A 537 12.01 42.00 7.93
C TYR A 537 10.70 42.41 7.25
N GLY A 538 9.62 41.65 7.44
CA GLY A 538 8.32 41.95 6.87
C GLY A 538 7.43 42.83 7.73
N THR A 539 7.56 42.74 9.06
CA THR A 539 6.68 43.47 9.97
C THR A 539 7.45 44.49 10.80
N TYR A 540 8.39 44.05 11.64
CA TYR A 540 8.96 44.92 12.68
C TYR A 540 9.87 46.02 12.14
N VAL A 541 10.81 45.70 11.25
CA VAL A 541 11.73 46.69 10.69
C VAL A 541 10.99 47.73 9.83
N PRO A 542 10.13 47.34 8.86
CA PRO A 542 9.40 48.32 8.05
C PRO A 542 8.49 49.22 8.88
N ILE A 543 7.72 48.67 9.82
CA ILE A 543 6.85 49.47 10.71
C ILE A 543 7.70 50.41 11.58
N GLY A 544 8.81 49.92 12.13
CA GLY A 544 9.74 50.73 12.89
C GLY A 544 10.28 51.92 12.10
N LEU A 545 10.69 51.71 10.85
CA LEU A 545 11.16 52.77 9.95
C LEU A 545 10.06 53.78 9.63
N ILE A 546 8.83 53.33 9.38
CA ILE A 546 7.69 54.21 9.11
C ILE A 546 7.38 55.08 10.33
N ILE A 547 7.30 54.50 11.52
CA ILE A 547 7.03 55.23 12.77
C ILE A 547 8.15 56.25 13.03
N LEU A 548 9.41 55.83 12.92
CA LEU A 548 10.57 56.71 13.09
C LEU A 548 10.53 57.87 12.09
N GLY A 549 10.16 57.57 10.84
CA GLY A 549 9.96 58.56 9.79
C GLY A 549 8.88 59.57 10.15
N VAL A 550 7.69 59.12 10.56
CA VAL A 550 6.60 60.01 10.99
C VAL A 550 7.01 60.91 12.16
N LEU A 551 7.73 60.36 13.16
CA LEU A 551 8.23 61.14 14.30
C LEU A 551 9.23 62.21 13.88
N PHE A 552 10.20 61.88 13.02
CA PHE A 552 11.14 62.85 12.47
C PHE A 552 10.45 63.89 11.59
N GLY A 553 9.42 63.51 10.85
CA GLY A 553 8.64 64.40 10.00
C GLY A 553 7.90 65.43 10.85
N GLY A 554 7.20 64.98 11.90
CA GLY A 554 6.53 65.85 12.87
C GLY A 554 7.51 66.80 13.57
N GLY A 555 8.66 66.30 14.02
CA GLY A 555 9.72 67.11 14.62
C GLY A 555 10.28 68.15 13.63
N GLY A 556 10.55 67.75 12.40
CA GLY A 556 11.05 68.63 11.34
C GLY A 556 10.08 69.75 11.00
N VAL A 557 8.79 69.45 10.86
CA VAL A 557 7.72 70.43 10.65
C VAL A 557 7.62 71.40 11.83
N TYR A 558 7.71 70.91 13.06
CA TYR A 558 7.71 71.77 14.26
C TYR A 558 8.89 72.76 14.25
N PHE A 559 10.11 72.30 13.92
CA PHE A 559 11.28 73.18 13.82
C PHE A 559 11.19 74.21 12.68
N LEU A 560 10.55 73.84 11.56
CA LEU A 560 10.27 74.78 10.46
C LEU A 560 9.22 75.83 10.85
N ALA A 561 8.21 75.44 11.63
CA ALA A 561 7.14 76.32 12.08
C ALA A 561 7.55 77.27 13.21
N LYS A 562 8.57 76.92 14.01
CA LYS A 562 9.10 77.79 15.06
C LYS A 562 9.82 78.99 14.43
N ASN A 563 9.12 80.12 14.35
CA ASN A 563 9.74 81.39 13.99
C ASN A 563 10.86 81.69 14.99
N PRO A 564 12.06 82.11 14.54
CA PRO A 564 13.03 82.67 15.46
C PRO A 564 12.34 83.87 16.11
N GLU A 565 12.11 83.80 17.42
CA GLU A 565 11.63 84.96 18.17
C GLU A 565 12.54 86.11 17.77
N ALA A 566 11.94 87.13 17.18
CA ALA A 566 12.65 88.32 16.78
C ALA A 566 13.42 88.78 18.01
N GLU A 567 14.74 88.77 17.91
CA GLU A 567 15.63 89.38 18.88
C GLU A 567 15.10 90.80 19.05
N ILE A 568 14.36 91.00 20.14
CA ILE A 568 13.87 92.32 20.54
C ILE A 568 15.16 93.04 20.88
N ASP A 569 15.69 93.79 19.91
CA ASP A 569 16.78 94.73 20.10
C ASP A 569 16.40 95.58 21.31
N ALA A 570 17.00 95.27 22.46
CA ALA A 570 16.90 96.11 23.63
C ALA A 570 17.46 97.48 23.19
N PRO A 571 16.68 98.58 23.31
CA PRO A 571 17.14 99.87 22.84
C PRO A 571 18.45 100.21 23.55
N LEU A 572 19.50 100.38 22.75
CA LEU A 572 20.78 100.94 23.16
C LEU A 572 20.49 102.20 23.99
N SER A 573 20.81 102.15 25.29
CA SER A 573 20.70 103.30 26.18
C SER A 573 21.59 104.41 25.63
N GLU A 574 20.91 105.47 25.20
CA GLU A 574 21.43 106.73 24.73
C GLU A 574 22.43 107.29 25.75
N GLU A 575 23.68 107.41 25.29
CA GLU A 575 24.78 108.10 25.97
C GLU A 575 24.47 109.61 25.98
N THR A 576 23.82 110.10 27.03
CA THR A 576 23.76 111.53 27.30
C THR A 576 25.08 111.97 27.93
N GLY A 577 25.89 112.65 27.14
CA GLY A 577 26.87 113.58 27.68
C GLY A 577 26.18 114.77 28.33
N ASP A 578 26.75 115.28 29.43
CA ASP A 578 26.71 116.71 29.71
C ASP A 578 27.92 117.12 30.54
N ASP A 579 28.53 118.21 30.10
CA ASP A 579 29.62 118.96 30.73
C ASP A 579 29.10 119.74 31.96
N ALA A 580 29.86 119.75 33.07
CA ALA A 580 30.15 120.91 33.94
C ALA A 580 30.82 120.50 35.27
#